data_AF-A0A7S4AZS1-F1
#
_entry.id   AF-A0A7S4AZS1-F1
#
_cell.length_a   1.000
_cell.length_b   1.000
_cell.length_c   1.000
_cell.angle_alpha   90.00
_cell.angle_beta   90.00
_cell.angle_gamma   90.00
#
_symmetry.space_group_name_H-M   'P 1'
#
loop_
_entity.id
_entity.type
_entity.pdbx_description
1 polymer ?
#
loop_
_entity_poly.entity_id
_entity_poly.type
_entity_poly.pdbx_seq_one_letter_code
_entity_poly.pdbx_strand_id
1 'polypeptide(L)'
;ALLRAHAPDVLAVQEVAGLLELLSDALPTYQMVPARPQTGYGRGVGAGGDKGAASLTDKDARVAARAQRLAAERERMRLSQMDEAVYWNPEVFALVASGTAAIGEGRRMQWVRLRPLIDTAGTYPRTASTLLVCSLHLLHPDSPAEYESGSSPRVKQIRAALRELRQLSADPSEATILMGDLNDALHPRWHLRAAGLVDAFTAL
;
A
#
# COMPACT_ATOMS: atom_id res chain seq x y z
N ALA A 1 7.59 2.88 20.35
CA ALA A 1 7.19 3.93 21.31
C ALA A 1 6.33 5.02 20.65
N LEU A 2 6.83 5.67 19.59
CA LEU A 2 6.16 6.79 18.91
C LEU A 2 4.73 6.46 18.41
N LEU A 3 4.55 5.36 17.66
CA LEU A 3 3.23 4.98 17.14
C LEU A 3 2.19 4.73 18.25
N ARG A 4 2.59 4.12 19.37
CA ARG A 4 1.71 3.91 20.53
C ARG A 4 1.35 5.22 21.23
N ALA A 5 2.29 6.17 21.28
CA ALA A 5 2.08 7.45 21.95
C ALA A 5 1.13 8.38 21.18
N HIS A 6 1.18 8.34 19.84
CA HIS A 6 0.35 9.20 19.00
C HIS A 6 -0.93 8.54 18.49
N ALA A 7 -0.99 7.20 18.45
CA ALA A 7 -2.15 6.42 18.00
C ALA A 7 -2.81 6.98 16.71
N PRO A 8 -2.06 7.12 15.60
CA PRO A 8 -2.55 7.83 14.42
C PRO A 8 -3.65 7.06 13.71
N ASP A 9 -4.82 7.66 13.43
CA ASP A 9 -5.93 6.91 12.84
C ASP A 9 -5.64 6.27 11.47
N VAL A 10 -4.71 6.86 10.71
CA VAL A 10 -4.21 6.37 9.43
C VAL A 10 -2.69 6.52 9.39
N LEU A 11 -1.99 5.51 8.87
CA LEU A 11 -0.54 5.49 8.73
C LEU A 11 -0.15 4.95 7.35
N ALA A 12 0.70 5.69 6.63
CA ALA A 12 1.37 5.23 5.42
C ALA A 12 2.84 4.92 5.72
N VAL A 13 3.32 3.77 5.28
CA VAL A 13 4.71 3.33 5.51
C VAL A 13 5.31 2.88 4.19
N GLN A 14 6.50 3.41 3.87
CA GLN A 14 7.34 2.97 2.77
C GLN A 14 8.48 2.08 3.30
N GLU A 15 9.06 1.24 2.44
CA GLU A 15 10.13 0.29 2.76
C GLU A 15 9.77 -0.64 3.91
N VAL A 16 8.52 -1.12 3.92
CA VAL A 16 7.96 -1.89 5.05
C VAL A 16 8.60 -3.29 5.22
N ALA A 17 9.35 -3.76 4.22
CA ALA A 17 10.09 -5.02 4.29
C ALA A 17 11.02 -5.05 5.53
N GLY A 18 10.77 -6.00 6.43
CA GLY A 18 11.52 -6.13 7.69
C GLY A 18 10.95 -5.33 8.87
N LEU A 19 9.95 -4.46 8.65
CA LEU A 19 9.28 -3.69 9.72
C LEU A 19 7.93 -4.29 10.14
N LEU A 20 7.42 -5.28 9.42
CA LEU A 20 6.06 -5.80 9.61
C LEU A 20 5.80 -6.36 11.02
N GLU A 21 6.76 -7.10 11.59
CA GLU A 21 6.62 -7.63 12.96
C GLU A 21 6.57 -6.47 13.98
N LEU A 22 7.48 -5.50 13.85
CA LEU A 22 7.50 -4.31 14.71
C LEU A 22 6.22 -3.47 14.60
N LEU A 23 5.68 -3.33 13.38
CA LEU A 23 4.43 -2.60 13.14
C LEU A 23 3.22 -3.35 13.69
N SER A 24 3.18 -4.69 13.53
CA SER A 24 2.13 -5.53 14.09
C SER A 24 2.13 -5.47 15.62
N ASP A 25 3.31 -5.48 16.24
CA ASP A 25 3.44 -5.33 17.69
C ASP A 25 3.02 -3.94 18.15
N ALA A 26 3.42 -2.89 17.42
CA ALA A 26 3.15 -1.50 17.77
C ALA A 26 1.67 -1.13 17.59
N LEU A 27 1.01 -1.69 16.58
CA LEU A 27 -0.36 -1.38 16.15
C LEU A 27 -1.20 -2.67 16.03
N PRO A 28 -1.39 -3.42 17.14
CA PRO A 28 -1.95 -4.77 17.08
C PRO A 28 -3.42 -4.83 16.64
N THR A 29 -4.13 -3.70 16.72
CA THR A 29 -5.54 -3.57 16.32
C THR A 29 -5.71 -2.99 14.92
N TYR A 30 -4.63 -2.49 14.29
CA TYR A 30 -4.75 -1.81 13.02
C TYR A 30 -4.96 -2.80 11.89
N GLN A 31 -5.81 -2.41 10.94
CA GLN A 31 -5.93 -3.13 9.67
C GLN A 31 -4.95 -2.56 8.67
N MET A 32 -4.54 -3.41 7.72
CA MET A 32 -3.61 -3.07 6.67
C MET A 32 -4.08 -3.67 5.35
N VAL A 33 -3.97 -2.89 4.27
CA VAL A 33 -3.92 -3.48 2.93
C VAL A 33 -2.45 -3.56 2.56
N PRO A 34 -1.91 -4.74 2.21
CA PRO A 34 -0.59 -4.80 1.64
C PRO A 34 -0.59 -4.41 0.17
N ALA A 35 0.45 -3.72 -0.30
CA ALA A 35 0.68 -3.59 -1.72
C ALA A 35 0.79 -5.00 -2.34
N ARG A 36 -0.01 -5.28 -3.38
CA ARG A 36 0.07 -6.58 -4.07
C ARG A 36 1.47 -6.71 -4.70
N PRO A 37 2.16 -7.85 -4.53
CA PRO A 37 3.44 -8.09 -5.19
C PRO A 37 3.26 -8.00 -6.71
N GLN A 38 4.32 -7.61 -7.43
CA GLN A 38 4.33 -7.73 -8.88
C GLN A 38 4.13 -9.20 -9.27
N THR A 39 3.02 -9.53 -9.90
CA THR A 39 2.87 -10.83 -10.57
C THR A 39 3.76 -10.83 -11.81
N GLY A 40 5.00 -11.27 -11.67
CA GLY A 40 5.94 -11.52 -12.75
C GLY A 40 6.30 -13.01 -12.83
N TYR A 41 5.99 -13.65 -13.98
CA TYR A 41 6.47 -14.95 -14.45
C TYR A 41 6.20 -16.19 -13.56
N GLY A 42 5.00 -16.74 -13.66
CA GLY A 42 4.75 -18.14 -13.28
C GLY A 42 5.39 -19.08 -14.31
N ARG A 43 6.54 -19.67 -13.98
CA ARG A 43 7.05 -20.85 -14.70
C ARG A 43 6.20 -22.05 -14.25
N GLY A 44 5.42 -22.61 -15.17
CA GLY A 44 4.68 -23.85 -14.94
C GLY A 44 5.65 -24.97 -14.55
N VAL A 45 5.46 -25.55 -13.37
CA VAL A 45 6.20 -26.73 -12.94
C VAL A 45 5.33 -27.93 -13.25
N GLY A 46 5.84 -28.78 -14.15
CA GLY A 46 5.17 -29.97 -14.66
C GLY A 46 4.89 -31.01 -13.57
N ALA A 47 3.79 -31.74 -13.79
CA ALA A 47 3.43 -32.93 -13.04
C ALA A 47 4.39 -34.08 -13.37
N GLY A 48 4.87 -34.78 -12.35
CA GLY A 48 5.63 -36.01 -12.52
C GLY A 48 5.76 -36.80 -11.21
N GLY A 49 5.39 -38.08 -11.27
CA GLY A 49 5.98 -39.13 -10.45
C GLY A 49 5.14 -39.66 -9.29
N ASP A 50 4.41 -40.72 -9.57
CA ASP A 50 3.77 -41.66 -8.64
C ASP A 50 4.80 -42.47 -7.84
N LYS A 51 4.65 -42.61 -6.51
CA LYS A 51 5.08 -43.78 -5.69
C LYS A 51 4.39 -43.82 -4.32
N GLY A 52 3.84 -44.99 -3.99
CA GLY A 52 3.81 -45.55 -2.62
C GLY A 52 2.54 -45.35 -1.82
N ALA A 53 1.80 -46.44 -1.58
CA ALA A 53 0.61 -46.49 -0.74
C ALA A 53 0.98 -46.39 0.76
N ALA A 54 1.06 -45.17 1.28
CA ALA A 54 0.79 -44.89 2.69
C ALA A 54 -0.73 -44.91 2.91
N SER A 55 -1.18 -45.22 4.13
CA SER A 55 -2.61 -45.19 4.45
C SER A 55 -3.20 -43.82 4.10
N LEU A 56 -4.42 -43.83 3.53
CA LEU A 56 -5.10 -42.64 2.99
C LEU A 56 -5.11 -41.47 3.99
N THR A 57 -5.17 -41.75 5.30
CA THR A 57 -5.21 -40.74 6.36
C THR A 57 -3.88 -40.02 6.61
N ASP A 58 -2.73 -40.70 6.48
CA ASP A 58 -1.40 -40.08 6.63
C ASP A 58 -1.00 -39.29 5.37
N LYS A 59 -1.44 -39.76 4.19
CA LYS A 59 -1.22 -39.05 2.93
C LYS A 59 -1.94 -37.70 2.91
N ASP A 60 -3.20 -37.66 3.34
CA ASP A 60 -4.00 -36.43 3.37
C ASP A 60 -3.44 -35.42 4.39
N ALA A 61 -3.01 -35.89 5.57
CA ALA A 61 -2.38 -35.05 6.58
C ALA A 61 -1.06 -34.43 6.07
N ARG A 62 -0.22 -35.20 5.37
CA ARG A 62 1.03 -34.70 4.76
C ARG A 62 0.78 -33.70 3.64
N VAL A 63 -0.25 -33.92 2.82
CA VAL A 63 -0.66 -32.99 1.76
C VAL A 63 -1.15 -31.68 2.36
N ALA A 64 -1.99 -31.73 3.40
CA ALA A 64 -2.47 -30.55 4.11
C ALA A 64 -1.33 -29.76 4.77
N ALA A 65 -0.42 -30.43 5.48
CA ALA A 65 0.74 -29.80 6.09
C ALA A 65 1.67 -29.15 5.05
N ARG A 66 1.89 -29.81 3.91
CA ARG A 66 2.67 -29.24 2.79
C ARG A 66 1.99 -28.01 2.20
N ALA A 67 0.66 -28.04 2.02
CA ALA A 67 -0.10 -26.91 1.52
C ALA A 67 -0.02 -25.70 2.46
N GLN A 68 -0.16 -25.93 3.78
CA GLN A 68 0.00 -24.88 4.80
C GLN A 68 1.41 -24.28 4.78
N ARG A 69 2.45 -25.12 4.70
CA ARG A 69 3.84 -24.64 4.61
C ARG A 69 4.09 -23.80 3.37
N LEU A 70 3.62 -24.25 2.20
CA LEU A 70 3.75 -23.49 0.96
C LEU A 70 2.96 -22.18 1.00
N ALA A 71 1.79 -22.17 1.63
CA ALA A 71 1.01 -20.95 1.84
C ALA A 71 1.77 -19.96 2.75
N ALA A 72 2.36 -20.45 3.85
CA ALA A 72 3.18 -19.64 4.75
C ALA A 72 4.46 -19.11 4.07
N GLU A 73 5.16 -19.92 3.27
CA GLU A 73 6.34 -19.50 2.51
C GLU A 73 5.97 -18.45 1.43
N ARG A 74 4.83 -18.62 0.75
CA ARG A 74 4.30 -17.62 -0.20
C ARG A 74 3.97 -16.32 0.49
N GLU A 75 3.33 -16.38 1.65
CA GLU A 75 2.99 -15.19 2.41
C GLU A 75 4.25 -14.48 2.91
N ARG A 76 5.23 -15.23 3.43
CA ARG A 76 6.52 -14.66 3.82
C ARG A 76 7.25 -13.98 2.66
N MET A 77 7.28 -14.61 1.48
CA MET A 77 7.86 -14.01 0.27
C MET A 77 7.09 -12.75 -0.15
N ARG A 78 5.76 -12.79 -0.10
CA ARG A 78 4.90 -11.65 -0.40
C ARG A 78 5.22 -10.46 0.52
N LEU A 79 5.29 -10.71 1.82
CA LEU A 79 5.61 -9.72 2.84
C LEU A 79 7.03 -9.16 2.70
N SER A 80 8.01 -9.99 2.33
CA SER A 80 9.39 -9.53 2.08
C SER A 80 9.54 -8.65 0.82
N GLN A 81 8.54 -8.65 -0.06
CA GLN A 81 8.50 -7.83 -1.28
C GLN A 81 7.61 -6.60 -1.12
N MET A 82 7.06 -6.36 0.08
CA MET A 82 6.26 -5.17 0.33
C MET A 82 7.16 -3.96 0.50
N ASP A 83 7.02 -3.03 -0.44
CA ASP A 83 7.67 -1.72 -0.41
C ASP A 83 6.77 -0.65 0.23
N GLU A 84 5.48 -0.93 0.39
CA GLU A 84 4.51 0.04 0.89
C GLU A 84 3.32 -0.64 1.60
N ALA A 85 2.80 0.03 2.63
CA ALA A 85 1.57 -0.34 3.31
C ALA A 85 0.80 0.90 3.80
N VAL A 86 -0.53 0.81 3.74
CA VAL A 86 -1.44 1.75 4.41
C VAL A 86 -2.17 1.00 5.52
N TYR A 87 -2.03 1.52 6.74
CA TYR A 87 -2.68 1.05 7.95
C TYR A 87 -3.77 2.03 8.39
N TRP A 88 -4.83 1.52 9.02
CA TRP A 88 -5.86 2.36 9.65
C TRP A 88 -6.40 1.73 10.94
N ASN A 89 -6.92 2.58 11.83
CA ASN A 89 -7.63 2.16 13.02
C ASN A 89 -9.07 1.72 12.65
N PRO A 90 -9.42 0.42 12.79
CA PRO A 90 -10.72 -0.08 12.40
C PRO A 90 -11.85 0.34 13.36
N GLU A 91 -11.53 0.88 14.53
CA GLU A 91 -12.54 1.48 15.43
C GLU A 91 -13.01 2.84 14.90
N VAL A 92 -12.19 3.51 14.10
CA VAL A 92 -12.46 4.84 13.55
C VAL A 92 -12.90 4.76 12.10
N PHE A 93 -12.40 3.79 11.33
CA PHE A 93 -12.66 3.67 9.91
C PHE A 93 -13.03 2.25 9.47
N ALA A 94 -14.08 2.14 8.66
CA ALA A 94 -14.38 0.94 7.90
C ALA A 94 -13.80 1.03 6.48
N LEU A 95 -13.16 -0.05 6.03
CA LEU A 95 -12.71 -0.16 4.65
C LEU A 95 -13.90 -0.26 3.69
N VAL A 96 -13.92 0.58 2.66
CA VAL A 96 -14.90 0.54 1.57
C VAL A 96 -14.32 -0.12 0.33
N ALA A 97 -13.10 0.28 -0.06
CA ALA A 97 -12.41 -0.25 -1.22
C ALA A 97 -10.90 -0.04 -1.07
N SER A 98 -10.10 -0.80 -1.81
CA SER A 98 -8.66 -0.60 -1.89
C SER A 98 -8.11 -1.03 -3.24
N GLY A 99 -6.91 -0.55 -3.57
CA GLY A 99 -6.24 -0.91 -4.79
C GLY A 99 -4.81 -0.41 -4.87
N THR A 100 -4.21 -0.66 -6.03
CA THR A 100 -2.89 -0.15 -6.38
C THR A 100 -2.91 0.31 -7.83
N ALA A 101 -2.26 1.42 -8.13
CA ALA A 101 -2.04 1.87 -9.50
C ALA A 101 -0.53 1.88 -9.82
N ALA A 102 -0.17 1.47 -11.05
CA ALA A 102 1.22 1.53 -11.48
C ALA A 102 1.59 2.98 -11.83
N ILE A 103 2.69 3.47 -11.27
CA ILE A 103 3.17 4.84 -11.53
C ILE A 103 4.47 4.88 -12.32
N GLY A 104 4.96 3.72 -12.77
CA GLY A 104 6.12 3.59 -13.65
C GLY A 104 7.37 3.09 -12.94
N GLU A 105 8.26 2.45 -13.71
CA GLU A 105 9.56 1.94 -13.25
C GLU A 105 9.44 1.04 -12.00
N GLY A 106 8.43 0.16 -12.04
CA GLY A 106 8.15 -0.80 -10.97
C GLY A 106 7.48 -0.22 -9.72
N ARG A 107 7.37 1.11 -9.60
CA ARG A 107 6.70 1.78 -8.48
C ARG A 107 5.18 1.78 -8.63
N ARG A 108 4.50 1.88 -7.48
CA ARG A 108 3.05 1.90 -7.37
C ARG A 108 2.59 3.05 -6.46
N MET A 109 1.35 3.46 -6.65
CA MET A 109 0.58 4.20 -5.67
C MET A 109 -0.44 3.24 -5.06
N GLN A 110 -0.41 3.05 -3.76
CA GLN A 110 -1.43 2.34 -3.02
C GLN A 110 -2.57 3.29 -2.64
N TRP A 111 -3.81 2.78 -2.62
CA TRP A 111 -4.93 3.55 -2.12
C TRP A 111 -5.94 2.70 -1.34
N VAL A 112 -6.58 3.34 -0.37
CA VAL A 112 -7.72 2.82 0.38
C VAL A 112 -8.80 3.90 0.42
N ARG A 113 -10.05 3.47 0.35
CA ARG A 113 -11.22 4.31 0.59
C ARG A 113 -11.82 3.90 1.92
N LEU A 114 -11.89 4.84 2.85
CA LEU A 114 -12.30 4.62 4.21
C LEU A 114 -13.61 5.35 4.49
N ARG A 115 -14.50 4.73 5.25
CA ARG A 115 -15.71 5.36 5.77
C ARG A 115 -15.51 5.63 7.26
N PRO A 116 -15.60 6.87 7.73
CA PRO A 116 -15.60 7.16 9.17
C PRO A 116 -16.74 6.40 9.87
N LEU A 117 -16.42 5.76 11.00
CA LEU A 117 -17.37 5.08 11.90
C LEU A 117 -17.82 5.99 13.04
N ILE A 118 -16.93 6.91 13.42
CA ILE A 118 -17.16 8.00 14.35
C ILE A 118 -16.92 9.31 13.61
N ASP A 119 -17.67 10.37 13.89
CA ASP A 119 -17.24 11.71 13.48
C ASP A 119 -16.39 12.35 14.60
N THR A 120 -15.48 13.24 14.21
CA THR A 120 -14.47 13.91 15.06
C THR A 120 -15.04 14.85 16.14
N ALA A 121 -16.36 15.07 16.16
CA ALA A 121 -17.10 15.91 17.12
C ALA A 121 -18.24 15.16 17.85
N GLY A 122 -18.39 13.84 17.66
CA GLY A 122 -19.38 13.02 18.38
C GLY A 122 -20.86 13.29 18.04
N THR A 123 -21.18 13.98 16.94
CA THR A 123 -22.58 14.23 16.52
C THR A 123 -22.74 14.32 14.99
N TYR A 124 -23.40 13.31 14.41
CA TYR A 124 -23.61 13.16 12.96
C TYR A 124 -24.45 14.28 12.31
N PRO A 125 -24.23 14.48 11.00
CA PRO A 125 -25.30 14.31 10.02
C PRO A 125 -25.06 13.05 9.16
N ARG A 126 -26.12 12.24 9.03
CA ARG A 126 -26.16 10.89 8.43
C ARG A 126 -25.99 10.83 6.89
N THR A 127 -24.92 11.40 6.33
CA THR A 127 -24.69 11.30 4.86
C THR A 127 -23.25 10.92 4.47
N ALA A 128 -22.42 10.52 5.43
CA ALA A 128 -20.97 10.22 5.37
C ALA A 128 -20.33 10.09 3.97
N SER A 129 -19.63 11.15 3.55
CA SER A 129 -18.61 11.12 2.51
C SER A 129 -17.46 10.20 2.95
N THR A 130 -16.95 9.37 2.05
CA THR A 130 -15.74 8.59 2.28
C THR A 130 -14.50 9.48 2.32
N LEU A 131 -13.38 8.91 2.76
CA LEU A 131 -12.04 9.49 2.71
C LEU A 131 -11.18 8.62 1.78
N LEU A 132 -10.64 9.20 0.72
CA LEU A 132 -9.66 8.54 -0.13
C LEU A 132 -8.26 8.81 0.44
N VAL A 133 -7.56 7.75 0.84
CA VAL A 133 -6.16 7.83 1.27
C VAL A 133 -5.30 7.15 0.22
N CYS A 134 -4.32 7.88 -0.28
CA CYS A 134 -3.31 7.40 -1.20
C CYS A 134 -1.93 7.49 -0.56
N SER A 135 -1.09 6.51 -0.88
CA SER A 135 0.31 6.46 -0.50
C SER A 135 1.13 6.15 -1.75
N LEU A 136 2.31 6.77 -1.88
CA LEU A 136 3.26 6.41 -2.93
C LEU A 136 4.72 6.52 -2.46
N HIS A 137 5.60 5.79 -3.13
CA HIS A 137 7.05 5.87 -2.95
C HIS A 137 7.70 6.09 -4.33
N LEU A 138 8.21 7.29 -4.58
CA LEU A 138 8.87 7.60 -5.85
C LEU A 138 10.31 7.07 -5.86
N LEU A 139 10.91 6.96 -7.04
CA LEU A 139 12.29 6.45 -7.16
C LEU A 139 13.30 7.34 -6.45
N HIS A 140 14.16 6.72 -5.64
CA HIS A 140 15.34 7.36 -5.07
C HIS A 140 16.17 8.07 -6.14
N PRO A 141 16.68 9.29 -5.87
CA PRO A 141 17.51 10.02 -6.81
C PRO A 141 18.90 9.41 -6.83
N ASP A 142 19.12 8.36 -7.64
CA ASP A 142 20.47 7.79 -7.87
C ASP A 142 20.51 6.78 -9.04
N SER A 143 19.66 6.94 -10.05
CA SER A 143 19.72 6.06 -11.23
C SER A 143 20.76 6.57 -12.24
N PRO A 144 21.61 5.71 -12.83
CA PRO A 144 22.51 6.12 -13.92
C PRO A 144 21.78 6.81 -15.08
N ALA A 145 20.56 6.34 -15.38
CA ALA A 145 19.72 6.93 -16.43
C ALA A 145 19.31 8.37 -16.12
N GLU A 146 19.10 8.72 -14.84
CA GLU A 146 18.81 10.08 -14.42
C GLU A 146 20.03 10.99 -14.61
N TYR A 147 21.23 10.51 -14.26
CA TYR A 147 22.48 11.23 -14.48
C TYR A 147 22.74 11.49 -15.97
N GLU A 148 22.57 10.47 -16.82
CA GLU A 148 22.81 10.56 -18.26
C GLU A 148 21.81 11.46 -18.98
N SER A 149 20.55 11.43 -18.58
CA SER A 149 19.47 12.19 -19.25
C SER A 149 19.26 13.59 -18.69
N GLY A 150 19.82 13.89 -17.51
CA GLY A 150 19.55 15.12 -16.75
C GLY A 150 18.06 15.29 -16.39
N SER A 151 17.27 14.22 -16.50
CA SER A 151 15.81 14.26 -16.37
C SER A 151 15.35 13.37 -15.23
N SER A 152 14.56 13.95 -14.32
CA SER A 152 14.04 13.18 -13.19
C SER A 152 12.91 12.22 -13.60
N PRO A 153 13.05 10.89 -13.37
CA PRO A 153 11.98 9.93 -13.64
C PRO A 153 10.74 10.20 -12.79
N ARG A 154 10.92 10.82 -11.62
CA ARG A 154 9.85 11.17 -10.67
C ARG A 154 8.82 12.12 -11.26
N VAL A 155 9.20 12.96 -12.23
CA VAL A 155 8.24 13.79 -12.98
C VAL A 155 7.23 12.94 -13.76
N LYS A 156 7.69 11.85 -14.39
CA LYS A 156 6.78 10.93 -15.08
C LYS A 156 5.92 10.16 -14.08
N GLN A 157 6.51 9.76 -12.95
CA GLN A 157 5.81 9.01 -11.90
C GLN A 157 4.70 9.83 -11.24
N ILE A 158 4.97 11.08 -10.84
CA ILE A 158 3.96 11.93 -10.21
C ILE A 158 2.83 12.28 -11.19
N ARG A 159 3.14 12.47 -12.48
CA ARG A 159 2.12 12.68 -13.51
C ARG A 159 1.26 11.44 -13.70
N ALA A 160 1.82 10.23 -13.58
CA ALA A 160 1.06 8.99 -13.59
C ALA A 160 0.16 8.89 -12.36
N ALA A 161 0.70 9.12 -11.17
CA ALA A 161 -0.08 9.15 -9.93
C ALA A 161 -1.24 10.14 -10.00
N LEU A 162 -1.02 11.36 -10.52
CA LEU A 162 -2.08 12.36 -10.69
C LEU A 162 -3.18 11.95 -11.68
N ARG A 163 -2.87 11.17 -12.73
CA ARG A 163 -3.91 10.64 -13.63
C ARG A 163 -4.80 9.64 -12.90
N GLU A 164 -4.20 8.75 -12.13
CA GLU A 164 -4.91 7.76 -11.33
C GLU A 164 -5.72 8.43 -10.22
N LEU A 165 -5.14 9.40 -9.52
CA LEU A 165 -5.81 10.16 -8.47
C LEU A 165 -7.08 10.83 -9.00
N ARG A 166 -7.03 11.48 -10.17
CA ARG A 166 -8.21 12.11 -10.79
C ARG A 166 -9.32 11.12 -11.11
N GLN A 167 -8.99 9.89 -11.46
CA GLN A 167 -9.99 8.84 -11.69
C GLN A 167 -10.61 8.35 -10.38
N LEU A 168 -9.78 8.25 -9.33
CA LEU A 168 -10.22 7.80 -8.01
C LEU A 168 -11.04 8.86 -7.28
N SER A 169 -10.67 10.14 -7.37
CA SER A 169 -11.30 11.29 -6.70
C SER A 169 -12.39 11.93 -7.57
N ALA A 170 -13.19 11.13 -8.27
CA ALA A 170 -14.21 11.61 -9.20
C ALA A 170 -15.36 12.36 -8.49
N ASP A 171 -15.59 12.08 -7.21
CA ASP A 171 -16.50 12.84 -6.36
C ASP A 171 -15.77 14.03 -5.74
N PRO A 172 -16.11 15.28 -6.11
CA PRO A 172 -15.43 16.47 -5.58
C PRO A 172 -15.74 16.73 -4.09
N SER A 173 -16.73 16.05 -3.51
CA SER A 173 -17.05 16.13 -2.08
C SER A 173 -16.25 15.14 -1.24
N GLU A 174 -15.59 14.15 -1.87
CA GLU A 174 -14.74 13.19 -1.17
C GLU A 174 -13.40 13.83 -0.78
N ALA A 175 -13.11 13.85 0.51
CA ALA A 175 -11.80 14.26 1.00
C ALA A 175 -10.73 13.28 0.50
N THR A 176 -9.62 13.83 0.00
CA THR A 176 -8.50 13.04 -0.53
C THR A 176 -7.20 13.44 0.15
N ILE A 177 -6.49 12.46 0.70
CA ILE A 177 -5.16 12.61 1.31
C ILE A 177 -4.17 11.82 0.47
N LEU A 178 -3.08 12.47 0.06
CA LEU A 178 -1.94 11.82 -0.56
C LEU A 178 -0.71 11.97 0.35
N MET A 179 -0.17 10.84 0.79
CA MET A 179 1.07 10.75 1.56
C MET A 179 2.13 10.03 0.72
N GLY A 180 3.40 10.17 1.10
CA GLY A 180 4.45 9.39 0.46
C GLY A 180 5.83 10.02 0.56
N ASP A 181 6.83 9.19 0.30
CA ASP A 181 8.18 9.65 0.06
C ASP A 181 8.34 9.98 -1.43
N LEU A 182 8.49 11.27 -1.72
CA LEU A 182 8.63 11.79 -3.07
C LEU A 182 10.06 11.69 -3.61
N ASN A 183 11.05 11.43 -2.75
CA ASN A 183 12.47 11.33 -3.12
C ASN A 183 13.00 12.53 -3.95
N ASP A 184 12.28 13.66 -3.90
CA ASP A 184 12.57 14.92 -4.59
C ASP A 184 11.74 16.03 -3.93
N ALA A 185 12.44 17.04 -3.42
CA ALA A 185 11.83 18.11 -2.64
C ALA A 185 11.08 19.16 -3.47
N LEU A 186 11.19 19.15 -4.80
CA LEU A 186 10.72 20.23 -5.67
C LEU A 186 9.76 19.75 -6.76
N HIS A 187 10.22 18.91 -7.67
CA HIS A 187 9.48 18.65 -8.92
C HIS A 187 8.10 18.01 -8.68
N PRO A 188 7.98 16.97 -7.82
CA PRO A 188 6.68 16.38 -7.53
C PRO A 188 5.72 17.38 -6.87
N ARG A 189 6.20 18.22 -5.94
CA ARG A 189 5.39 19.20 -5.22
C ARG A 189 4.78 20.26 -6.15
N TRP A 190 5.53 20.73 -7.16
CA TRP A 190 4.99 21.65 -8.16
C TRP A 190 3.83 21.03 -8.95
N HIS A 191 3.97 19.76 -9.35
CA HIS A 191 2.91 19.04 -10.05
C HIS A 191 1.67 18.81 -9.18
N LEU A 192 1.86 18.47 -7.90
CA LEU A 192 0.77 18.29 -6.95
C LEU A 192 -0.01 19.59 -6.72
N ARG A 193 0.69 20.71 -6.48
CA ARG A 193 0.08 22.03 -6.32
C ARG A 193 -0.67 22.48 -7.57
N ALA A 194 -0.08 22.30 -8.75
CA ALA A 194 -0.72 22.60 -10.02
C ALA A 194 -1.98 21.75 -10.28
N ALA A 195 -2.09 20.58 -9.62
CA ALA A 195 -3.29 19.74 -9.66
C ALA A 195 -4.33 20.07 -8.58
N GLY A 196 -4.10 21.11 -7.78
CA GLY A 196 -5.02 21.55 -6.72
C GLY A 196 -4.81 20.89 -5.36
N LEU A 197 -3.77 20.08 -5.19
CA LEU A 197 -3.44 19.54 -3.86
C LEU A 197 -2.72 20.61 -3.02
N VAL A 198 -3.06 20.65 -1.74
CA VAL A 198 -2.47 21.55 -0.76
C VAL A 198 -1.46 20.77 0.08
N ASP A 199 -0.26 21.32 0.22
CA ASP A 199 0.83 20.72 1.01
C ASP A 199 0.66 21.06 2.49
N ALA A 200 0.32 20.05 3.29
CA ALA A 200 0.00 20.17 4.71
C ALA A 200 1.11 20.83 5.56
N PHE A 201 2.38 20.74 5.15
CA PHE A 201 3.50 21.37 5.86
C PHE A 201 3.66 22.85 5.56
N THR A 202 3.00 23.36 4.51
CA THR A 202 3.08 24.76 4.08
C THR A 202 1.72 25.47 4.09
N ALA A 203 0.66 24.76 4.45
CA ALA A 203 -0.72 25.25 4.44
C ALA A 203 -1.12 25.92 5.75
N LEU A 204 -0.33 25.74 6.80
CA LEU A 204 -0.51 26.24 8.17
C LEU A 204 0.75 27.01 8.58
#